data_AF-A0A1Q6TLX5-F1
#
_entry.id   AF-A0A1Q6TLX5-F1
#
_cell.length_a   1.000
_cell.length_b   1.000
_cell.length_c   1.000
_cell.angle_alpha   90.00
_cell.angle_beta   90.00
_cell.angle_gamma   90.00
#
_symmetry.space_group_name_H-M   'P 1'
#
loop_
_entity.id
_entity.type
_entity.pdbx_description
1 polymer ?
#
loop_
_entity_poly.entity_id
_entity_poly.type
_entity_poly.pdbx_seq_one_letter_code
_entity_poly.pdbx_strand_id
1 'polypeptide(L)'
;MGLACSNIRLLTLTARKADCEYGISIDSMRKMALTREQSALSQEYYSKLQAKTISYYNNGQYNKINYNYLMGYGANYTAITAGTKPLKSENSMILTDYKGQVVMSEAYANAITAVLGSSAMDSQGRGGTFSTEKIPEILAELIPGYSAEQFKAVMDGDGIETSYEANGVQTITGEETGTSTTVNNSETSTNILQSIIDFYEPIFKAAAANGWTTEYNNEMKTNDDYVSDAIVSGSFQLATVNEDGNYDPDTSLTYFVTAGLVESRTDSDVREEITAWYNAEKERITEKENFIDIDMDNLSTELESINTEIQSIKSLIDDAISSVFDWGSG
;
A
#
# COMPACT_ATOMS: atom_id res chain seq x y z
N MET A 1 -50.08 51.75 -26.51
CA MET A 1 -48.85 51.47 -25.74
C MET A 1 -48.92 50.18 -24.90
N GLY A 2 -50.10 49.65 -24.54
CA GLY A 2 -50.23 48.43 -23.72
C GLY A 2 -49.69 47.14 -24.36
N LEU A 3 -50.06 46.85 -25.62
CA LEU A 3 -49.69 45.58 -26.29
C LEU A 3 -48.18 45.38 -26.47
N ALA A 4 -47.43 46.43 -26.83
CA ALA A 4 -45.98 46.34 -27.00
C ALA A 4 -45.26 46.04 -25.67
N CYS A 5 -45.73 46.63 -24.57
CA CYS A 5 -45.21 46.38 -23.23
C CYS A 5 -45.51 44.93 -22.77
N SER A 6 -46.73 44.44 -23.01
CA SER A 6 -47.10 43.04 -22.72
C SER A 6 -46.30 42.03 -23.53
N ASN A 7 -46.02 42.32 -24.81
CA ASN A 7 -45.21 41.45 -25.67
C ASN A 7 -43.73 41.40 -25.23
N ILE A 8 -43.16 42.52 -24.78
CA ILE A 8 -41.80 42.56 -24.22
C ILE A 8 -41.74 41.74 -22.93
N ARG A 9 -42.72 41.90 -22.02
CA ARG A 9 -42.79 41.13 -20.77
C ARG A 9 -42.96 39.62 -21.03
N LEU A 10 -43.78 39.24 -22.00
CA LEU A 10 -43.95 37.85 -22.42
C LEU A 10 -42.62 37.24 -22.91
N LEU A 11 -41.85 37.99 -23.71
CA LEU A 11 -40.53 37.55 -24.16
C LEU A 11 -39.57 37.33 -22.99
N THR A 12 -39.51 38.27 -22.05
CA THR A 12 -38.63 38.18 -20.87
C THR A 12 -39.00 36.98 -19.99
N LEU A 13 -40.29 36.75 -19.76
CA LEU A 13 -40.75 35.58 -18.98
C LEU A 13 -40.50 34.27 -19.71
N THR A 14 -40.61 34.25 -21.04
CA THR A 14 -40.29 33.06 -21.85
C THR A 14 -38.79 32.74 -21.79
N ALA A 15 -37.92 33.76 -21.77
CA ALA A 15 -36.49 33.57 -21.56
C ALA A 15 -36.19 32.98 -20.17
N ARG A 16 -36.75 33.58 -19.10
CA ARG A 16 -36.58 33.06 -17.73
C ARG A 16 -37.14 31.65 -17.57
N LYS A 17 -38.27 31.33 -18.22
CA LYS A 17 -38.83 29.98 -18.26
C LYS A 17 -37.81 28.99 -18.84
N ALA A 18 -37.20 29.32 -19.97
CA ALA A 18 -36.18 28.47 -20.59
C ALA A 18 -34.94 28.30 -19.70
N ASP A 19 -34.54 29.35 -18.98
CA ASP A 19 -33.43 29.27 -18.01
C ASP A 19 -33.75 28.32 -16.84
N CYS A 20 -34.97 28.39 -16.28
CA CYS A 20 -35.41 27.46 -15.22
C CYS A 20 -35.49 26.01 -15.72
N GLU A 21 -36.07 25.77 -16.90
CA GLU A 21 -36.15 24.45 -17.52
C GLU A 21 -34.75 23.87 -17.79
N TYR A 22 -33.81 24.72 -18.22
CA TYR A 22 -32.42 24.35 -18.41
C TYR A 22 -31.72 24.03 -17.08
N GLY A 23 -31.95 24.82 -16.02
CA GLY A 23 -31.44 24.56 -14.67
C GLY A 23 -31.89 23.20 -14.13
N ILE A 24 -33.20 22.92 -14.19
CA ILE A 24 -33.77 21.63 -13.78
C ILE A 24 -33.14 20.47 -14.56
N SER A 25 -32.91 20.64 -15.87
CA SER A 25 -32.26 19.62 -16.68
C SER A 25 -30.80 19.38 -16.25
N ILE A 26 -30.05 20.42 -15.90
CA ILE A 26 -28.68 20.29 -15.38
C ILE A 26 -28.69 19.54 -14.05
N ASP A 27 -29.58 19.91 -13.15
CA ASP A 27 -29.66 19.33 -11.81
C ASP A 27 -30.10 17.87 -11.85
N SER A 28 -31.01 17.51 -12.75
CA SER A 28 -31.35 16.12 -13.04
C SER A 28 -30.13 15.32 -13.53
N MET A 29 -29.31 15.89 -14.42
CA MET A 29 -28.06 15.25 -14.87
C MET A 29 -27.04 15.11 -13.73
N ARG A 30 -26.90 16.13 -12.86
CA ARG A 30 -26.03 16.06 -11.68
C ARG A 30 -26.49 14.98 -10.70
N LYS A 31 -27.79 14.84 -10.48
CA LYS A 31 -28.37 13.77 -9.65
C LYS A 31 -28.05 12.38 -10.23
N MET A 32 -28.19 12.20 -11.55
CA MET A 32 -27.77 10.96 -12.21
C MET A 32 -26.28 10.66 -12.04
N ALA A 33 -25.42 11.69 -12.04
CA ALA A 33 -23.99 11.53 -11.76
C ALA A 33 -23.74 11.11 -10.31
N LEU A 34 -24.41 11.72 -9.33
CA LEU A 34 -24.30 11.33 -7.92
C LEU A 34 -24.78 9.90 -7.67
N THR A 35 -25.86 9.45 -8.32
CA THR A 35 -26.30 8.05 -8.23
C THR A 35 -25.25 7.07 -8.78
N ARG A 36 -24.52 7.46 -9.83
CA ARG A 36 -23.39 6.68 -10.35
C ARG A 36 -22.21 6.67 -9.36
N GLU A 37 -21.89 7.82 -8.76
CA GLU A 37 -20.87 7.91 -7.70
C GLU A 37 -21.21 7.01 -6.52
N GLN A 38 -22.47 7.01 -6.06
CA GLN A 38 -22.94 6.15 -4.96
C GLN A 38 -22.82 4.65 -5.30
N SER A 39 -23.10 4.29 -6.56
CA SER A 39 -22.94 2.91 -7.05
C SER A 39 -21.47 2.50 -7.07
N ALA A 40 -20.57 3.39 -7.51
CA ALA A 40 -19.13 3.15 -7.51
C ALA A 40 -18.57 3.04 -6.09
N LEU A 41 -18.98 3.95 -5.18
CA LEU A 41 -18.62 3.94 -3.77
C LEU A 41 -19.00 2.61 -3.09
N SER A 42 -20.18 2.09 -3.42
CA SER A 42 -20.63 0.79 -2.89
C SER A 42 -19.75 -0.36 -3.37
N GLN A 43 -19.39 -0.37 -4.66
CA GLN A 43 -18.46 -1.38 -5.21
C GLN A 43 -17.08 -1.30 -4.55
N GLU A 44 -16.56 -0.08 -4.37
CA GLU A 44 -15.28 0.16 -3.71
C GLU A 44 -15.30 -0.25 -2.24
N TYR A 45 -16.40 0.01 -1.53
CA TYR A 45 -16.61 -0.47 -0.16
C TYR A 45 -16.55 -2.00 -0.08
N TYR A 46 -17.23 -2.71 -0.98
CA TYR A 46 -17.18 -4.17 -1.02
C TYR A 46 -15.81 -4.71 -1.39
N SER A 47 -15.06 -4.05 -2.28
CA SER A 47 -13.70 -4.47 -2.60
C SER A 47 -12.75 -4.25 -1.43
N LYS A 48 -12.87 -3.12 -0.71
CA LYS A 48 -12.07 -2.83 0.49
C LYS A 48 -12.40 -3.80 1.64
N LEU A 49 -13.68 -4.16 1.83
CA LEU A 49 -14.07 -5.19 2.80
C LEU A 49 -13.53 -6.59 2.46
N GLN A 50 -13.35 -6.87 1.17
CA GLN A 50 -12.80 -8.14 0.68
C GLN A 50 -11.27 -8.12 0.56
N ALA A 51 -10.63 -6.96 0.74
CA ALA A 51 -9.18 -6.84 0.75
C ALA A 51 -8.66 -7.67 1.92
N LYS A 52 -8.00 -8.78 1.57
CA LYS A 52 -7.39 -9.70 2.51
C LYS A 52 -5.95 -9.28 2.65
N THR A 53 -5.48 -9.14 3.88
CA THR A 53 -4.06 -9.04 4.16
C THR A 53 -3.52 -10.41 4.53
N ILE A 54 -2.22 -10.63 4.29
CA ILE A 54 -1.54 -11.82 4.77
C ILE A 54 -0.84 -11.47 6.08
N SER A 55 -1.11 -12.27 7.10
CA SER A 55 -0.58 -12.10 8.47
C SER A 55 0.13 -13.35 8.94
N TYR A 56 1.00 -13.23 9.94
CA TYR A 56 1.60 -14.36 10.64
C TYR A 56 1.26 -14.29 12.14
N TYR A 57 1.12 -15.45 12.79
CA TYR A 57 0.82 -15.50 14.21
C TYR A 57 2.12 -15.54 15.03
N ASN A 58 2.26 -14.65 15.99
CA ASN A 58 3.40 -14.62 16.91
C ASN A 58 2.99 -14.03 18.27
N ASN A 59 3.49 -14.61 19.37
CA ASN A 59 3.30 -14.12 20.73
C ASN A 59 1.84 -13.81 21.11
N GLY A 60 0.89 -14.63 20.67
CA GLY A 60 -0.53 -14.43 20.99
C GLY A 60 -1.27 -13.48 20.05
N GLN A 61 -0.59 -12.88 19.06
CA GLN A 61 -1.14 -11.84 18.19
C GLN A 61 -0.87 -12.12 16.71
N TYR A 62 -1.73 -11.59 15.85
CA TYR A 62 -1.51 -11.60 14.40
C TYR A 62 -0.74 -10.34 14.01
N ASN A 63 0.35 -10.52 13.28
CA ASN A 63 1.20 -9.45 12.79
C ASN A 63 1.12 -9.44 11.26
N LYS A 64 1.07 -8.25 10.65
CA LYS A 64 1.09 -8.10 9.19
C LYS A 64 2.41 -8.59 8.62
N ILE A 65 2.37 -9.25 7.45
CA ILE A 65 3.59 -9.59 6.72
C ILE A 65 4.13 -8.31 6.07
N ASN A 66 5.39 -8.02 6.34
CA ASN A 66 6.14 -6.95 5.70
C ASN A 66 7.48 -7.47 5.19
N TYR A 67 8.19 -6.65 4.42
CA TYR A 67 9.50 -7.02 3.88
C TYR A 67 10.49 -7.36 4.99
N ASN A 68 10.48 -6.61 6.09
CA ASN A 68 11.43 -6.82 7.17
C ASN A 68 11.31 -8.21 7.81
N TYR A 69 10.08 -8.71 7.94
CA TYR A 69 9.80 -10.05 8.47
C TYR A 69 10.28 -11.17 7.53
N LEU A 70 10.17 -10.97 6.21
CA LEU A 70 10.53 -11.98 5.21
C LEU A 70 12.03 -11.95 4.84
N MET A 71 12.56 -10.75 4.67
CA MET A 71 13.80 -10.48 3.92
C MET A 71 14.64 -9.38 4.58
N GLY A 72 14.44 -9.05 5.86
CA GLY A 72 15.08 -7.88 6.50
C GLY A 72 15.83 -8.21 7.77
N TYR A 73 16.74 -9.17 7.72
CA TYR A 73 17.80 -9.25 8.72
C TYR A 73 18.81 -8.11 8.43
N GLY A 74 19.46 -7.59 9.48
CA GLY A 74 20.56 -6.61 9.34
C GLY A 74 20.29 -5.19 9.82
N ALA A 75 19.18 -4.55 9.42
CA ALA A 75 18.88 -3.19 9.89
C ALA A 75 18.58 -3.10 11.39
N ASN A 76 18.32 -4.25 12.03
CA ASN A 76 18.01 -4.41 13.44
C ASN A 76 19.07 -5.24 14.19
N TYR A 77 20.33 -5.31 13.72
CA TYR A 77 21.37 -6.09 14.40
C TYR A 77 21.54 -5.68 15.89
N THR A 78 21.37 -4.39 16.21
CA THR A 78 21.35 -3.88 17.60
C THR A 78 20.19 -4.42 18.44
N ALA A 79 19.08 -4.84 17.83
CA ALA A 79 17.95 -5.47 18.51
C ALA A 79 18.09 -7.00 18.63
N ILE A 80 19.03 -7.63 17.92
CA ILE A 80 19.28 -9.08 18.01
C ILE A 80 20.09 -9.40 19.27
N THR A 81 20.94 -8.48 19.73
CA THR A 81 21.74 -8.66 20.94
C THR A 81 21.08 -8.10 22.20
N ALA A 82 20.04 -7.26 22.09
CA ALA A 82 19.41 -6.58 23.22
C ALA A 82 17.87 -6.42 23.16
N GLY A 83 17.19 -6.91 22.12
CA GLY A 83 15.77 -6.65 21.87
C GLY A 83 14.85 -7.83 22.19
N THR A 84 13.66 -7.50 22.72
CA THR A 84 12.57 -8.42 23.11
C THR A 84 11.79 -9.03 21.94
N LYS A 85 12.27 -8.90 20.69
CA LYS A 85 11.51 -9.34 19.50
C LYS A 85 12.14 -10.60 18.91
N PRO A 86 11.46 -11.76 18.94
CA PRO A 86 11.94 -12.95 18.25
C PRO A 86 11.80 -12.72 16.74
N LEU A 87 12.94 -12.58 16.05
CA LEU A 87 13.03 -12.84 14.61
C LEU A 87 12.94 -14.35 14.37
N LYS A 88 12.57 -14.76 13.16
CA LYS A 88 12.64 -16.17 12.78
C LYS A 88 14.09 -16.64 12.94
N SER A 89 14.29 -17.81 13.54
CA SER A 89 15.62 -18.42 13.70
C SER A 89 16.25 -18.78 12.34
N GLU A 90 15.42 -18.96 11.33
CA GLU A 90 15.81 -19.36 9.97
C GLU A 90 14.88 -18.69 8.94
N ASN A 91 15.39 -18.43 7.74
CA ASN A 91 14.55 -17.90 6.67
C ASN A 91 13.92 -19.01 5.84
N SER A 92 12.63 -19.27 6.08
CA SER A 92 11.83 -20.26 5.34
C SER A 92 10.97 -19.68 4.20
N MET A 93 10.93 -18.35 4.04
CA MET A 93 10.05 -17.67 3.08
C MET A 93 10.79 -16.55 2.35
N ILE A 94 11.01 -16.74 1.05
CA ILE A 94 11.69 -15.78 0.19
C ILE A 94 10.67 -15.06 -0.70
N LEU A 95 10.81 -13.75 -0.77
CA LEU A 95 9.98 -12.88 -1.59
C LEU A 95 10.54 -12.83 -3.02
N THR A 96 9.69 -13.12 -3.99
CA THR A 96 10.04 -13.15 -5.42
C THR A 96 9.06 -12.30 -6.24
N ASP A 97 9.52 -11.77 -7.37
CA ASP A 97 8.65 -11.08 -8.33
C ASP A 97 7.91 -12.08 -9.21
N TYR A 98 6.95 -11.60 -10.00
CA TYR A 98 6.19 -12.40 -10.97
C TYR A 98 7.06 -13.12 -12.04
N LYS A 99 8.36 -12.81 -12.14
CA LYS A 99 9.32 -13.49 -13.03
C LYS A 99 10.24 -14.46 -12.28
N GLY A 100 10.03 -14.65 -10.98
CA GLY A 100 10.86 -15.52 -10.14
C GLY A 100 12.22 -14.92 -9.79
N GLN A 101 12.41 -13.59 -9.88
CA GLN A 101 13.61 -12.96 -9.36
C GLN A 101 13.43 -12.61 -7.89
N VAL A 102 14.48 -12.75 -7.08
CA VAL A 102 14.41 -12.39 -5.66
C VAL A 102 14.22 -10.89 -5.49
N VAL A 103 13.17 -10.48 -4.75
CA VAL A 103 12.90 -9.07 -4.46
C VAL A 103 13.81 -8.62 -3.32
N MET A 104 14.65 -7.63 -3.61
CA MET A 104 15.70 -7.16 -2.73
C MET A 104 15.56 -5.69 -2.38
N SER A 105 15.91 -5.35 -1.14
CA SER A 105 16.08 -3.97 -0.72
C SER A 105 17.28 -3.32 -1.41
N GLU A 106 17.30 -1.99 -1.43
CA GLU A 106 18.44 -1.21 -1.92
C GLU A 106 19.76 -1.59 -1.22
N ALA A 107 19.73 -1.95 0.07
CA ALA A 107 20.93 -2.36 0.80
C ALA A 107 21.54 -3.65 0.23
N TYR A 108 20.69 -4.60 -0.17
CA TYR A 108 21.14 -5.87 -0.75
C TYR A 108 21.68 -5.65 -2.16
N ALA A 109 20.99 -4.83 -2.96
CA ALA A 109 21.45 -4.46 -4.29
C ALA A 109 22.80 -3.73 -4.26
N ASN A 110 22.99 -2.82 -3.30
CA ASN A 110 24.27 -2.11 -3.12
C ASN A 110 25.39 -3.07 -2.71
N ALA A 111 25.15 -4.01 -1.80
CA ALA A 111 26.14 -5.01 -1.41
C ALA A 111 26.54 -5.91 -2.59
N ILE A 112 25.57 -6.37 -3.39
CA ILE A 112 25.85 -7.18 -4.58
C ILE A 112 26.65 -6.38 -5.62
N THR A 113 26.25 -5.15 -5.92
CA THR A 113 26.92 -4.31 -6.92
C THR A 113 28.29 -3.81 -6.48
N ALA A 114 28.54 -3.68 -5.17
CA ALA A 114 29.88 -3.41 -4.64
C ALA A 114 30.86 -4.56 -4.91
N VAL A 115 30.38 -5.80 -4.77
CA VAL A 115 31.20 -7.02 -4.96
C VAL A 115 31.33 -7.40 -6.44
N LEU A 116 30.23 -7.40 -7.18
CA LEU A 116 30.19 -7.85 -8.58
C LEU A 116 30.47 -6.72 -9.59
N GLY A 117 30.43 -5.47 -9.15
CA GLY A 117 30.54 -4.27 -9.98
C GLY A 117 29.18 -3.71 -10.43
N SER A 118 29.18 -2.45 -10.86
CA SER A 118 27.96 -1.73 -11.25
C SER A 118 27.20 -2.35 -12.43
N SER A 119 27.88 -3.13 -13.28
CA SER A 119 27.25 -3.85 -14.40
C SER A 119 26.40 -5.04 -13.96
N ALA A 120 26.45 -5.43 -12.68
CA ALA A 120 25.61 -6.49 -12.14
C ALA A 120 24.13 -6.10 -12.04
N MET A 121 23.81 -4.80 -12.17
CA MET A 121 22.45 -4.27 -12.16
C MET A 121 22.17 -3.46 -13.42
N ASP A 122 21.01 -3.71 -14.04
CA ASP A 122 20.55 -2.95 -15.19
C ASP A 122 19.85 -1.63 -14.80
N SER A 123 19.45 -0.85 -15.81
CA SER A 123 18.75 0.43 -15.61
C SER A 123 17.34 0.30 -15.02
N GLN A 124 16.82 -0.92 -14.85
CA GLN A 124 15.52 -1.21 -14.23
C GLN A 124 15.68 -1.78 -12.82
N GLY A 125 16.91 -1.80 -12.28
CA GLY A 125 17.19 -2.33 -10.95
C GLY A 125 17.20 -3.86 -10.88
N ARG A 126 17.33 -4.54 -12.02
CA ARG A 126 17.38 -6.00 -12.09
C ARG A 126 18.81 -6.47 -12.25
N GLY A 127 19.17 -7.52 -11.51
CA GLY A 127 20.43 -8.20 -11.64
C GLY A 127 20.28 -9.65 -12.09
N GLY A 128 21.33 -10.15 -12.73
CA GLY A 128 21.42 -11.54 -13.18
C GLY A 128 21.89 -12.49 -12.08
N THR A 129 22.16 -13.73 -12.49
CA THR A 129 22.76 -14.78 -11.66
C THR A 129 24.22 -14.47 -11.35
N PHE A 130 24.74 -15.00 -10.24
CA PHE A 130 26.14 -14.85 -9.85
C PHE A 130 26.65 -16.10 -9.12
N SER A 131 27.97 -16.21 -8.94
CA SER A 131 28.58 -17.36 -8.25
C SER A 131 28.29 -17.33 -6.75
N THR A 132 27.90 -18.46 -6.17
CA THR A 132 27.70 -18.61 -4.71
C THR A 132 28.99 -18.36 -3.91
N GLU A 133 30.16 -18.50 -4.52
CA GLU A 133 31.45 -18.14 -3.91
C GLU A 133 31.56 -16.66 -3.53
N LYS A 134 30.72 -15.80 -4.10
CA LYS A 134 30.66 -14.37 -3.79
C LYS A 134 29.79 -14.02 -2.60
N ILE A 135 29.02 -14.98 -2.06
CA ILE A 135 28.13 -14.74 -0.92
C ILE A 135 28.90 -14.23 0.32
N PRO A 136 30.05 -14.78 0.73
CA PRO A 136 30.78 -14.25 1.89
C PRO A 136 31.23 -12.80 1.72
N GLU A 137 31.66 -12.41 0.51
CA GLU A 137 32.04 -11.03 0.17
C GLU A 137 30.82 -10.10 0.25
N ILE A 138 29.65 -10.54 -0.26
CA ILE A 138 28.40 -9.78 -0.23
C ILE A 138 27.90 -9.60 1.22
N LEU A 139 27.99 -10.64 2.04
CA LEU A 139 27.60 -10.59 3.45
C LEU A 139 28.49 -9.64 4.26
N ALA A 140 29.81 -9.64 4.00
CA ALA A 140 30.75 -8.72 4.64
C ALA A 140 30.48 -7.25 4.29
N GLU A 141 30.06 -6.97 3.05
CA GLU A 141 29.65 -5.61 2.66
C GLU A 141 28.31 -5.21 3.31
N LEU A 142 27.38 -6.15 3.41
CA LEU A 142 26.07 -5.90 3.98
C LEU A 142 26.10 -5.72 5.51
N ILE A 143 26.96 -6.47 6.21
CA ILE A 143 26.99 -6.56 7.66
C ILE A 143 28.36 -6.08 8.18
N PRO A 144 28.45 -4.83 8.67
CA PRO A 144 29.70 -4.32 9.21
C PRO A 144 30.10 -5.09 10.47
N GLY A 145 31.40 -5.30 10.64
CA GLY A 145 31.98 -5.93 11.85
C GLY A 145 32.42 -7.38 11.67
N TYR A 146 32.11 -8.00 10.52
CA TYR A 146 32.59 -9.33 10.15
C TYR A 146 33.32 -9.29 8.80
N SER A 147 34.38 -10.09 8.66
CA SER A 147 35.11 -10.21 7.40
C SER A 147 34.56 -11.32 6.51
N ALA A 148 34.85 -11.26 5.21
CA ALA A 148 34.46 -12.30 4.26
C ALA A 148 35.08 -13.67 4.63
N GLU A 149 36.27 -13.68 5.21
CA GLU A 149 36.93 -14.90 5.69
C GLU A 149 36.19 -15.51 6.89
N GLN A 150 35.68 -14.68 7.80
CA GLN A 150 34.88 -15.16 8.93
C GLN A 150 33.56 -15.77 8.46
N PHE A 151 32.87 -15.11 7.53
CA PHE A 151 31.66 -15.67 6.92
C PHE A 151 31.96 -16.99 6.23
N LYS A 152 33.02 -17.04 5.43
CA LYS A 152 33.42 -18.25 4.72
C LYS A 152 33.75 -19.40 5.68
N ALA A 153 34.53 -19.14 6.73
CA ALA A 153 34.87 -20.16 7.72
C ALA A 153 33.62 -20.78 8.34
N VAL A 154 32.65 -19.97 8.79
CA VAL A 154 31.43 -20.48 9.40
C VAL A 154 30.52 -21.19 8.39
N MET A 155 30.44 -20.70 7.15
CA MET A 155 29.74 -21.41 6.06
C MET A 155 30.36 -22.77 5.74
N ASP A 156 31.68 -22.91 5.86
CA ASP A 156 32.42 -24.17 5.67
C ASP A 156 32.31 -25.11 6.91
N GLY A 157 31.65 -24.66 7.99
CA GLY A 157 31.47 -25.40 9.24
C GLY A 157 32.60 -25.24 10.26
N ASP A 158 33.53 -24.32 10.01
CA ASP A 158 34.63 -24.00 10.92
C ASP A 158 34.22 -22.93 11.94
N GLY A 159 34.90 -22.94 13.10
CA GLY A 159 34.75 -21.89 14.12
C GLY A 159 35.62 -20.67 13.83
N ILE A 160 35.26 -19.52 14.41
CA ILE A 160 36.11 -18.31 14.39
C ILE A 160 36.81 -18.12 15.73
N GLU A 161 38.09 -17.75 15.68
CA GLU A 161 38.86 -17.40 16.89
C GLU A 161 38.69 -15.92 17.22
N THR A 162 38.09 -15.64 18.38
CA THR A 162 37.91 -14.28 18.88
C THR A 162 38.16 -14.19 20.39
N SER A 163 38.71 -13.04 20.80
CA SER A 163 38.91 -12.70 22.22
C SER A 163 38.82 -11.19 22.44
N TYR A 164 38.45 -10.79 23.66
CA TYR A 164 38.49 -9.40 24.10
C TYR A 164 39.13 -9.26 25.48
N GLU A 165 39.67 -8.08 25.77
CA GLU A 165 40.22 -7.77 27.10
C GLU A 165 39.11 -7.28 28.03
N ALA A 166 39.02 -7.90 29.21
CA ALA A 166 38.07 -7.54 30.25
C ALA A 166 38.80 -7.07 31.51
N ASN A 167 38.43 -5.88 31.99
CA ASN A 167 38.92 -5.39 33.28
C ASN A 167 38.17 -6.07 34.43
N GLY A 168 38.92 -6.57 35.40
CA GLY A 168 38.36 -7.04 36.65
C GLY A 168 37.73 -5.89 37.41
N VAL A 169 36.55 -6.12 37.99
CA VAL A 169 35.84 -5.16 38.83
C VAL A 169 35.62 -5.75 40.22
N GLN A 170 35.67 -4.90 41.25
CA GLN A 170 35.29 -5.29 42.60
C GLN A 170 33.79 -5.59 42.64
N THR A 171 33.41 -6.75 43.15
CA THR A 171 32.02 -7.26 43.10
C THR A 171 31.01 -6.42 43.89
N ILE A 172 31.47 -5.60 44.84
CA ILE A 172 30.61 -4.78 45.71
C ILE A 172 30.58 -3.31 45.27
N THR A 173 31.72 -2.77 44.84
CA THR A 173 31.86 -1.34 44.52
C THR A 173 31.81 -1.03 43.03
N GLY A 174 32.01 -2.04 42.15
CA GLY A 174 32.11 -1.85 40.71
C GLY A 174 33.40 -1.15 40.25
N GLU A 175 34.30 -0.82 41.18
CA GLU A 175 35.58 -0.16 40.86
C GLU A 175 36.54 -1.15 40.18
N GLU A 176 37.26 -0.68 39.17
CA GLU A 176 38.25 -1.47 38.45
C GLU A 176 39.38 -1.92 39.40
N THR A 177 39.74 -3.20 39.35
CA THR A 177 40.80 -3.80 40.18
C THR A 177 42.20 -3.59 39.62
N GLY A 178 42.32 -2.98 38.43
CA GLY A 178 43.58 -2.85 37.69
C GLY A 178 44.12 -4.17 37.14
N THR A 179 43.36 -5.26 37.23
CA THR A 179 43.68 -6.56 36.62
C THR A 179 42.91 -6.69 35.31
N SER A 180 43.57 -7.06 34.21
CA SER A 180 42.92 -7.36 32.93
C SER A 180 43.08 -8.83 32.60
N THR A 181 42.07 -9.42 31.95
CA THR A 181 42.10 -10.81 31.49
C THR A 181 41.56 -10.89 30.07
N THR A 182 42.22 -11.70 29.24
CA THR A 182 41.72 -12.06 27.92
C THR A 182 40.58 -13.06 28.06
N VAL A 183 39.39 -12.68 27.63
CA VAL A 183 38.22 -13.55 27.58
C VAL A 183 38.08 -14.11 26.18
N ASN A 184 38.05 -15.44 26.06
CA ASN A 184 37.73 -16.12 24.81
C ASN A 184 36.21 -16.06 24.59
N ASN A 185 35.78 -15.60 23.41
CA ASN A 185 34.38 -15.53 23.01
C ASN A 185 34.11 -16.17 21.62
N SER A 186 34.98 -17.11 21.23
CA SER A 186 34.98 -17.77 19.92
C SER A 186 33.67 -18.51 19.64
N GLU A 187 33.19 -19.31 20.59
CA GLU A 187 31.93 -20.07 20.46
C GLU A 187 30.72 -19.14 20.31
N THR A 188 30.60 -18.13 21.17
CA THR A 188 29.52 -17.14 21.09
C THR A 188 29.54 -16.40 19.76
N SER A 189 30.72 -16.00 19.28
CA SER A 189 30.87 -15.27 18.02
C SER A 189 30.54 -16.16 16.81
N THR A 190 30.95 -17.44 16.85
CA THR A 190 30.62 -18.44 15.83
C THR A 190 29.10 -18.64 15.75
N ASN A 191 28.43 -18.84 16.89
CA ASN A 191 26.97 -19.05 16.94
C ASN A 191 26.18 -17.84 16.43
N ILE A 192 26.63 -16.62 16.75
CA ILE A 192 26.02 -15.39 16.22
C ILE A 192 26.19 -15.35 14.69
N LEU A 193 27.39 -15.64 14.19
CA LEU A 193 27.66 -15.61 12.75
C LEU A 193 26.89 -16.70 12.00
N GLN A 194 26.74 -17.89 12.60
CA GLN A 194 25.90 -18.97 12.05
C GLN A 194 24.45 -18.51 11.91
N SER A 195 23.87 -17.90 12.95
CA SER A 195 22.48 -17.40 12.91
C SER A 195 22.27 -16.33 11.83
N ILE A 196 23.28 -15.50 11.59
CA ILE A 196 23.30 -14.55 10.49
C ILE A 196 23.27 -15.29 9.15
N ILE A 197 24.18 -16.25 8.97
CA ILE A 197 24.30 -17.03 7.74
C ILE A 197 23.00 -17.79 7.44
N ASP A 198 22.43 -18.50 8.43
CA ASP A 198 21.20 -19.29 8.28
C ASP A 198 20.01 -18.44 7.79
N PHE A 199 20.00 -17.14 8.12
CA PHE A 199 18.97 -16.23 7.62
C PHE A 199 19.24 -15.78 6.17
N TYR A 200 20.45 -15.31 5.88
CA TYR A 200 20.74 -14.64 4.61
C TYR A 200 21.15 -15.57 3.48
N GLU A 201 21.77 -16.70 3.81
CA GLU A 201 22.29 -17.64 2.82
C GLU A 201 21.18 -18.11 1.85
N PRO A 202 19.96 -18.49 2.30
CA PRO A 202 18.89 -18.85 1.38
C PRO A 202 18.53 -17.71 0.41
N ILE A 203 18.54 -16.45 0.88
CA ILE A 203 18.20 -15.27 0.07
C ILE A 203 19.23 -15.10 -1.04
N PHE A 204 20.51 -15.12 -0.68
CA PHE A 204 21.59 -14.89 -1.64
C PHE A 204 21.83 -16.09 -2.55
N LYS A 205 21.61 -17.32 -2.09
CA LYS A 205 21.60 -18.50 -2.96
C LYS A 205 20.49 -18.42 -4.00
N ALA A 206 19.29 -18.01 -3.60
CA ALA A 206 18.19 -17.81 -4.55
C ALA A 206 18.48 -16.71 -5.56
N ALA A 207 19.11 -15.63 -5.12
CA ALA A 207 19.54 -14.55 -6.01
C ALA A 207 20.65 -14.98 -6.96
N ALA A 208 21.60 -15.78 -6.47
CA ALA A 208 22.67 -16.35 -7.26
C ALA A 208 22.12 -17.25 -8.38
N ALA A 209 21.11 -18.07 -8.07
CA ALA A 209 20.53 -19.04 -9.01
C ALA A 209 19.47 -18.43 -9.96
N ASN A 210 18.63 -17.51 -9.48
CA ASN A 210 17.46 -17.03 -10.22
C ASN A 210 17.53 -15.53 -10.60
N GLY A 211 18.58 -14.84 -10.15
CA GLY A 211 18.69 -13.39 -10.27
C GLY A 211 17.86 -12.64 -9.23
N TRP A 212 17.93 -11.33 -9.28
CA TRP A 212 17.35 -10.45 -8.27
C TRP A 212 16.81 -9.16 -8.90
N THR A 213 15.94 -8.48 -8.17
CA THR A 213 15.37 -7.20 -8.57
C THR A 213 15.25 -6.31 -7.35
N THR A 214 15.57 -5.03 -7.49
CA THR A 214 15.07 -4.03 -6.55
C THR A 214 13.58 -3.86 -6.74
N GLU A 215 12.92 -3.32 -5.72
CA GLU A 215 11.54 -2.87 -5.84
C GLU A 215 11.38 -1.77 -6.89
N TYR A 216 10.27 -1.79 -7.63
CA TYR A 216 10.02 -0.84 -8.72
C TYR A 216 9.63 0.56 -8.22
N ASN A 217 8.95 0.64 -7.07
CA ASN A 217 8.25 1.85 -6.63
C ASN A 217 8.78 2.42 -5.30
N ASN A 218 9.75 1.77 -4.66
CA ASN A 218 10.28 2.14 -3.33
C ASN A 218 9.21 2.21 -2.22
N GLU A 219 8.11 1.48 -2.38
CA GLU A 219 6.97 1.49 -1.46
C GLU A 219 7.14 0.50 -0.29
N MET A 220 8.03 -0.48 -0.41
CA MET A 220 8.25 -1.52 0.61
C MET A 220 8.80 -0.94 1.92
N LYS A 221 9.45 0.24 1.86
CA LYS A 221 9.94 0.96 3.05
C LYS A 221 8.93 1.93 3.65
N THR A 222 7.95 2.38 2.87
CA THR A 222 7.04 3.48 3.23
C THR A 222 5.62 3.04 3.50
N ASN A 223 5.21 1.89 2.97
CA ASN A 223 3.86 1.34 3.08
C ASN A 223 3.91 -0.07 3.66
N ASP A 224 3.50 -0.19 4.92
CA ASP A 224 3.50 -1.45 5.67
C ASP A 224 2.58 -2.53 5.05
N ASP A 225 1.56 -2.13 4.27
CA ASP A 225 0.62 -3.04 3.63
C ASP A 225 1.06 -3.48 2.22
N TYR A 226 2.03 -2.79 1.62
CA TYR A 226 2.42 -2.99 0.22
C TYR A 226 2.84 -4.43 -0.08
N VAL A 227 3.65 -5.05 0.78
CA VAL A 227 4.11 -6.42 0.57
C VAL A 227 2.95 -7.41 0.65
N SER A 228 2.04 -7.21 1.60
CA SER A 228 0.83 -8.03 1.73
C SER A 228 -0.06 -7.89 0.49
N ASP A 229 -0.31 -6.67 0.04
CA ASP A 229 -1.13 -6.40 -1.15
C ASP A 229 -0.49 -6.93 -2.44
N ALA A 230 0.83 -6.83 -2.56
CA ALA A 230 1.58 -7.38 -3.68
C ALA A 230 1.53 -8.91 -3.72
N ILE A 231 1.55 -9.58 -2.55
CA ILE A 231 1.38 -11.03 -2.44
C ILE A 231 -0.06 -11.44 -2.83
N VAL A 232 -1.07 -10.69 -2.37
CA VAL A 232 -2.49 -11.00 -2.62
C VAL A 232 -2.85 -10.76 -4.08
N SER A 233 -2.29 -9.72 -4.70
CA SER A 233 -2.45 -9.43 -6.14
C SER A 233 -1.63 -10.34 -7.04
N GLY A 234 -0.70 -11.13 -6.49
CA GLY A 234 0.20 -12.00 -7.24
C GLY A 234 1.35 -11.28 -7.94
N SER A 235 1.56 -9.99 -7.64
CA SER A 235 2.73 -9.24 -8.11
C SER A 235 4.02 -9.75 -7.45
N PHE A 236 3.91 -10.19 -6.20
CA PHE A 236 4.92 -10.93 -5.47
C PHE A 236 4.45 -12.34 -5.15
N GLN A 237 5.42 -13.24 -5.00
CA GLN A 237 5.22 -14.63 -4.66
C GLN A 237 6.14 -15.00 -3.48
N LEU A 238 5.68 -15.96 -2.67
CA LEU A 238 6.48 -16.57 -1.62
C LEU A 238 7.01 -17.91 -2.13
N ALA A 239 8.28 -18.18 -1.89
CA ALA A 239 8.92 -19.45 -2.21
C ALA A 239 9.84 -19.91 -1.07
N THR A 240 10.05 -21.22 -0.96
CA THR A 240 11.17 -21.77 -0.19
C THR A 240 12.26 -22.19 -1.16
N VAL A 241 13.49 -22.22 -0.66
CA VAL A 241 14.69 -22.39 -1.46
C VAL A 241 15.44 -23.61 -0.96
N ASN A 242 15.90 -24.44 -1.89
CA ASN A 242 16.70 -25.61 -1.58
C ASN A 242 18.18 -25.27 -1.37
N GLU A 243 19.00 -26.26 -1.04
CA GLU A 243 20.44 -26.06 -0.76
C GLU A 243 21.22 -25.43 -1.92
N ASP A 244 20.74 -25.61 -3.17
CA ASP A 244 21.34 -25.09 -4.40
C ASP A 244 20.88 -23.66 -4.77
N GLY A 245 19.90 -23.11 -4.04
CA GLY A 245 19.30 -21.81 -4.38
C GLY A 245 18.09 -21.89 -5.33
N ASN A 246 17.66 -23.09 -5.74
CA ASN A 246 16.48 -23.23 -6.59
C ASN A 246 15.19 -23.21 -5.75
N TYR A 247 14.12 -22.68 -6.32
CA TYR A 247 12.81 -22.68 -5.65
C TYR A 247 12.24 -24.10 -5.58
N ASP A 248 11.67 -24.42 -4.43
CA ASP A 248 10.90 -25.64 -4.26
C ASP A 248 9.57 -25.51 -5.05
N PRO A 249 9.30 -26.41 -6.02
CA PRO A 249 8.16 -26.30 -6.93
C PRO A 249 6.79 -26.33 -6.22
N ASP A 250 6.71 -26.85 -4.99
CA ASP A 250 5.45 -26.95 -4.24
C ASP A 250 5.21 -25.76 -3.29
N THR A 251 6.05 -24.72 -3.37
CA THR A 251 5.95 -23.55 -2.50
C THR A 251 5.14 -22.43 -3.15
N SER A 252 3.98 -22.17 -2.56
CA SER A 252 3.03 -21.13 -2.99
C SER A 252 2.38 -20.48 -1.77
N LEU A 253 1.70 -19.34 -1.96
CA LEU A 253 0.91 -18.73 -0.87
C LEU A 253 -0.07 -19.75 -0.24
N THR A 254 -0.70 -20.59 -1.06
CA THR A 254 -1.61 -21.65 -0.57
C THR A 254 -0.89 -22.68 0.30
N TYR A 255 0.35 -23.05 -0.05
CA TYR A 255 1.17 -23.92 0.78
C TYR A 255 1.46 -23.28 2.14
N PHE A 256 1.93 -22.03 2.17
CA PHE A 256 2.24 -21.34 3.44
C PHE A 256 1.00 -21.14 4.32
N VAL A 257 -0.17 -20.90 3.71
CA VAL A 257 -1.44 -20.84 4.43
C VAL A 257 -1.82 -22.20 5.01
N THR A 258 -1.70 -23.26 4.22
CA THR A 258 -2.05 -24.63 4.64
C THR A 258 -1.11 -25.16 5.73
N ALA A 259 0.17 -24.78 5.66
CA ALA A 259 1.17 -25.09 6.67
C ALA A 259 1.00 -24.29 7.98
N GLY A 260 0.08 -23.31 8.01
CA GLY A 260 -0.14 -22.45 9.18
C GLY A 260 0.99 -21.45 9.44
N LEU A 261 1.86 -21.23 8.46
CA LEU A 261 2.95 -20.25 8.55
C LEU A 261 2.46 -18.83 8.33
N VAL A 262 1.41 -18.68 7.52
CA VAL A 262 0.73 -17.41 7.28
C VAL A 262 -0.79 -17.64 7.27
N GLU A 263 -1.57 -16.59 7.49
CA GLU A 263 -3.02 -16.63 7.44
C GLU A 263 -3.53 -15.45 6.62
N SER A 264 -4.54 -15.72 5.80
CA SER A 264 -5.27 -14.67 5.10
C SER A 264 -6.35 -14.12 6.02
N ARG A 265 -6.24 -12.84 6.40
CA ARG A 265 -7.16 -12.19 7.34
C ARG A 265 -7.79 -10.96 6.70
N THR A 266 -9.06 -10.74 7.01
CA THR A 266 -9.69 -9.42 6.89
C THR A 266 -9.54 -8.78 8.25
N ASP A 267 -8.62 -7.83 8.39
CA ASP A 267 -8.32 -7.21 9.67
C ASP A 267 -9.57 -6.53 10.25
N SER A 268 -9.84 -6.78 11.53
CA SER A 268 -11.01 -6.29 12.26
C SER A 268 -11.06 -4.77 12.28
N ASP A 269 -9.92 -4.15 12.56
CA ASP A 269 -9.81 -2.71 12.79
C ASP A 269 -9.89 -1.96 11.46
N VAL A 270 -9.33 -2.55 10.40
CA VAL A 270 -9.45 -2.06 9.02
C VAL A 270 -10.90 -2.09 8.55
N ARG A 271 -11.71 -3.10 8.95
CA ARG A 271 -13.14 -3.11 8.62
C ARG A 271 -13.92 -1.99 9.29
N GLU A 272 -13.56 -1.62 10.51
CA GLU A 272 -14.20 -0.51 11.22
C GLU A 272 -13.87 0.83 10.54
N GLU A 273 -12.60 1.07 10.21
CA GLU A 273 -12.15 2.26 9.49
C GLU A 273 -12.78 2.37 8.08
N ILE A 274 -12.79 1.29 7.30
CA ILE A 274 -13.43 1.24 5.98
C ILE A 274 -14.93 1.54 6.09
N THR A 275 -15.59 1.04 7.13
CA THR A 275 -17.02 1.29 7.36
C THR A 275 -17.27 2.74 7.76
N ALA A 276 -16.41 3.33 8.60
CA ALA A 276 -16.48 4.74 8.96
C ALA A 276 -16.28 5.65 7.74
N TRP A 277 -15.26 5.38 6.91
CA TRP A 277 -15.03 6.09 5.65
C TRP A 277 -16.23 6.01 4.70
N TYR A 278 -16.78 4.80 4.50
CA TYR A 278 -17.94 4.60 3.64
C TYR A 278 -19.16 5.40 4.12
N ASN A 279 -19.41 5.41 5.44
CA ASN A 279 -20.52 6.18 6.00
C ASN A 279 -20.33 7.69 5.80
N ALA A 280 -19.11 8.21 6.03
CA ALA A 280 -18.80 9.62 5.82
C ALA A 280 -18.95 10.04 4.35
N GLU A 281 -18.45 9.23 3.42
CA GLU A 281 -18.53 9.53 1.99
C GLU A 281 -19.96 9.40 1.45
N LYS A 282 -20.73 8.42 1.96
CA LYS A 282 -22.15 8.29 1.67
C LYS A 282 -22.95 9.49 2.18
N GLU A 283 -22.65 9.98 3.38
CA GLU A 283 -23.27 11.18 3.94
C GLU A 283 -23.00 12.41 3.08
N ARG A 284 -21.74 12.61 2.65
CA ARG A 284 -21.35 13.69 1.73
C ARG A 284 -22.11 13.65 0.39
N ILE A 285 -22.28 12.47 -0.19
CA ILE A 285 -23.08 12.30 -1.43
C ILE A 285 -24.55 12.65 -1.15
N THR A 286 -25.10 12.18 -0.03
CA THR A 286 -26.49 12.44 0.37
C THR A 286 -26.74 13.93 0.59
N GLU A 287 -25.81 14.65 1.21
CA GLU A 287 -25.89 16.11 1.37
C GLU A 287 -25.96 16.82 0.02
N LYS A 288 -25.11 16.43 -0.94
CA LYS A 288 -25.14 16.99 -2.29
C LYS A 288 -26.45 16.71 -3.02
N GLU A 289 -27.00 15.50 -2.89
CA GLU A 289 -28.32 15.17 -3.44
C GLU A 289 -29.40 16.06 -2.84
N ASN A 290 -29.39 16.29 -1.52
CA ASN A 290 -30.33 17.18 -0.85
C ASN A 290 -30.23 18.63 -1.36
N PHE A 291 -29.02 19.15 -1.57
CA PHE A 291 -28.83 20.50 -2.14
C PHE A 291 -29.42 20.61 -3.55
N ILE A 292 -29.20 19.60 -4.39
CA ILE A 292 -29.75 19.55 -5.75
C ILE A 292 -31.28 19.46 -5.72
N ASP A 293 -31.84 18.67 -4.79
CA ASP A 293 -33.29 18.53 -4.66
C ASP A 293 -33.95 19.85 -4.23
N ILE A 294 -33.34 20.57 -3.28
CA ILE A 294 -33.80 21.91 -2.89
C ILE A 294 -33.73 22.89 -4.08
N ASP A 295 -32.68 22.86 -4.88
CA ASP A 295 -32.53 23.73 -6.05
C ASP A 295 -33.59 23.41 -7.12
N MET A 296 -33.80 22.11 -7.41
CA MET A 296 -34.86 21.65 -8.32
C MET A 296 -36.26 22.06 -7.85
N ASP A 297 -36.55 21.96 -6.55
CA ASP A 297 -37.83 22.37 -5.98
C ASP A 297 -38.04 23.90 -6.10
N ASN A 298 -36.99 24.68 -5.84
CA ASN A 298 -37.02 26.14 -6.01
C ASN A 298 -37.26 26.53 -7.47
N LEU A 299 -36.50 25.94 -8.41
CA LEU A 299 -36.65 26.18 -9.84
C LEU A 299 -38.03 25.73 -10.36
N SER A 300 -38.57 24.62 -9.84
CA SER A 300 -39.91 24.14 -10.19
C SER A 300 -41.00 25.10 -9.69
N THR A 301 -40.86 25.60 -8.47
CA THR A 301 -41.76 26.62 -7.90
C THR A 301 -41.71 27.92 -8.71
N GLU A 302 -40.51 28.36 -9.10
CA GLU A 302 -40.34 29.53 -9.97
C GLU A 302 -40.98 29.30 -11.35
N LEU A 303 -40.78 28.11 -11.94
CA LEU A 303 -41.35 27.73 -13.23
C LEU A 303 -42.89 27.76 -13.21
N GLU A 304 -43.53 27.25 -12.15
CA GLU A 304 -44.98 27.31 -11.97
C GLU A 304 -45.49 28.76 -11.86
N SER A 305 -44.79 29.61 -11.12
CA SER A 305 -45.09 31.04 -10.99
C SER A 305 -44.99 31.75 -12.35
N ILE A 306 -43.91 31.52 -13.09
CA ILE A 306 -43.69 32.09 -14.43
C ILE A 306 -44.77 31.62 -15.41
N ASN A 307 -45.13 30.33 -15.39
CA ASN A 307 -46.18 29.80 -16.26
C ASN A 307 -47.54 30.48 -15.97
N THR A 308 -47.87 30.69 -14.69
CA THR A 308 -49.09 31.40 -14.28
C THR A 308 -49.07 32.86 -14.75
N GLU A 309 -47.92 33.54 -14.65
CA GLU A 309 -47.75 34.92 -15.12
C GLU A 309 -47.88 35.02 -16.65
N ILE A 310 -47.27 34.08 -17.40
CA ILE A 310 -47.38 33.98 -18.86
C ILE A 310 -48.85 33.78 -19.28
N GLN A 311 -49.59 32.89 -18.62
CA GLN A 311 -51.01 32.68 -18.92
C GLN A 311 -51.84 33.94 -18.68
N SER A 312 -51.59 34.64 -17.57
CA SER A 312 -52.26 35.90 -17.23
C SER A 312 -51.99 36.99 -18.26
N ILE A 313 -50.74 37.13 -18.71
CA ILE A 313 -50.35 38.12 -19.74
C ILE A 313 -50.96 37.78 -21.10
N LYS A 314 -51.01 36.50 -21.47
CA LYS A 314 -51.67 36.07 -22.71
C LYS A 314 -53.15 36.44 -22.72
N SER A 315 -53.87 36.18 -21.62
CA SER A 315 -55.26 36.61 -21.47
C SER A 315 -55.42 38.13 -21.64
N LEU A 316 -54.55 38.92 -21.01
CA LEU A 316 -54.57 40.39 -21.16
C LEU A 316 -54.31 40.86 -22.59
N ILE A 317 -53.43 40.16 -23.33
CA ILE A 317 -53.18 40.43 -24.74
C ILE A 317 -54.43 40.09 -25.57
N ASP A 318 -55.04 38.93 -25.34
CA ASP A 318 -56.24 38.47 -26.06
C ASP A 318 -57.45 39.40 -25.83
N ASP A 319 -57.64 39.87 -24.59
CA ASP A 319 -58.69 40.84 -24.24
C ASP A 319 -58.45 42.20 -24.94
N ALA A 320 -57.20 42.67 -24.95
CA ALA A 320 -56.83 43.92 -25.60
C ALA A 320 -56.97 43.84 -27.13
N ILE A 321 -56.64 42.71 -27.74
CA ILE A 321 -56.87 42.44 -29.16
C ILE A 321 -58.37 42.46 -29.46
N SER A 322 -59.16 41.71 -28.69
CA SER A 322 -60.62 41.63 -28.87
C SER A 322 -61.28 43.01 -28.76
N SER A 323 -60.89 43.82 -27.77
CA SER A 323 -61.40 45.19 -27.60
C SER A 323 -61.06 46.12 -28.76
N VAL A 324 -59.88 45.99 -29.37
CA VAL A 324 -59.48 46.80 -30.53
C VAL A 324 -60.26 46.40 -31.78
N PHE A 325 -60.56 45.11 -31.97
CA PHE A 325 -61.34 44.63 -33.11
C PHE A 325 -62.85 44.91 -32.96
N ASP A 326 -63.40 44.85 -31.75
CA ASP A 326 -64.82 45.16 -31.47
C ASP A 326 -65.12 46.66 -31.68
N TRP A 327 -64.14 47.54 -31.44
CA TRP A 327 -64.21 48.97 -31.77
C TRP A 327 -64.16 49.25 -33.28
N GLY A 328 -63.59 48.36 -34.08
CA GLY A 328 -63.48 48.50 -35.54
C GLY A 328 -64.69 48.02 -36.34
N SER A 329 -65.66 47.37 -35.70
CA SER A 329 -66.88 46.81 -36.31
C SER A 329 -68.13 47.69 -36.19
N GLY A 330 -67.99 48.93 -35.72
CA GLY A 330 -69.06 49.95 -35.65
C GLY A 330 -69.06 50.94 -36.80
#